data_AF-A0A7K4FCE2-F1
#
_entry.id   AF-A0A7K4FCE2-F1
#
_cell.length_a   1.000
_cell.length_b   1.000
_cell.length_c   1.000
_cell.angle_alpha   90.00
_cell.angle_beta   90.00
_cell.angle_gamma   90.00
#
_symmetry.space_group_name_H-M   'P 1'
#
loop_
_entity.id
_entity.type
_entity.pdbx_description
1 polymer ?
#
loop_
_entity_poly.entity_id
_entity_poly.type
_entity_poly.pdbx_seq_one_letter_code
_entity_poly.pdbx_strand_id
1 'polypeptide(L)'
;MKTLTTTEHSGIKLLSVMVIAGVVFSGMTFFMLGNGFTSSLLSDKNYEMLCNTGLCFDPSSASFPTGIFIQQSQGFDSQMMGTNTDSFSAFRAVKTSVSDIQFTENSAILFSSKDSFVREGLQQSNEGASEVLRVMGSGPTNNRVLVGFDEAQLGTALGDKTLDSAKLKIFVVDNDGRWQEGQSVTVRSLTEPWQEGVGSNAPFANFVGTQKGVTWDCSDENACENWDGGSFMATVTDTVVISNDISGKWIEFDVTKDIMAYLDGTPNYGWVIMKSDEDSSGRINIAARETQSNIPQLELTFT
;
A
#
# COMPACT_ATOMS: atom_id res chain seq x y z
N MET A 1 22.70 -55.58 -6.52
CA MET A 1 23.69 -54.48 -6.52
C MET A 1 23.36 -53.55 -7.66
N LYS A 2 22.67 -52.44 -7.37
CA LYS A 2 22.47 -51.34 -8.32
C LYS A 2 23.39 -50.24 -7.83
N THR A 3 24.44 -49.99 -8.59
CA THR A 3 25.46 -48.98 -8.32
C THR A 3 24.80 -47.63 -8.50
N LEU A 4 24.49 -46.95 -7.39
CA LEU A 4 24.07 -45.55 -7.38
C LEU A 4 25.28 -44.74 -7.83
N THR A 5 25.11 -43.95 -8.89
CA THR A 5 26.16 -43.10 -9.43
C THR A 5 26.44 -41.96 -8.46
N THR A 6 27.71 -41.57 -8.39
CA THR A 6 28.32 -40.65 -7.43
C THR A 6 27.67 -39.26 -7.36
N THR A 7 26.76 -38.94 -8.26
CA THR A 7 26.00 -37.69 -8.33
C THR A 7 24.90 -37.59 -7.28
N GLU A 8 24.24 -38.70 -6.92
CA GLU A 8 23.13 -38.67 -5.95
C GLU A 8 23.61 -38.45 -4.51
N HIS A 9 24.83 -38.89 -4.17
CA HIS A 9 25.43 -38.65 -2.86
C HIS A 9 25.93 -37.21 -2.66
N SER A 10 26.17 -36.46 -3.74
CA SER A 10 26.57 -35.05 -3.65
C SER A 10 25.37 -34.12 -3.46
N GLY A 11 24.25 -34.40 -4.15
CA GLY A 11 23.03 -33.58 -4.07
C GLY A 11 22.37 -33.61 -2.69
N ILE A 12 22.28 -34.78 -2.06
CA ILE A 12 21.65 -34.91 -0.73
C ILE A 12 22.53 -34.28 0.38
N LYS A 13 23.85 -34.35 0.23
CA LYS A 13 24.78 -33.66 1.15
C LYS A 13 24.76 -32.13 0.96
N LEU A 14 24.58 -31.63 -0.27
CA LEU A 14 24.45 -30.18 -0.50
C LEU A 14 23.13 -29.62 0.07
N LEU A 15 22.02 -30.36 -0.11
CA LEU A 15 20.72 -30.00 0.44
C LEU A 15 20.73 -30.00 1.98
N SER A 16 21.48 -30.91 2.60
CA SER A 16 21.65 -30.96 4.06
C SER A 16 22.56 -29.86 4.61
N VAL A 17 23.45 -29.30 3.80
CA VAL A 17 24.34 -28.19 4.20
C VAL A 17 23.66 -26.83 4.02
N MET A 18 22.73 -26.67 3.06
CA MET A 18 21.99 -25.42 2.85
C MET A 18 20.90 -25.13 3.91
N VAL A 19 20.55 -26.11 4.75
CA VAL A 19 19.64 -25.90 5.89
C VAL A 19 20.40 -25.43 7.16
N ILE A 20 21.73 -25.47 7.17
CA ILE A 20 22.54 -25.12 8.36
C ILE A 20 23.46 -23.93 8.04
N ALA A 21 22.87 -22.80 7.65
CA ALA A 21 23.46 -21.48 7.80
C ALA A 21 22.37 -20.41 7.73
N GLY A 22 21.33 -20.57 8.56
CA GLY A 22 20.40 -19.49 8.84
C GLY A 22 21.08 -18.44 9.72
N VAL A 23 21.56 -17.37 9.12
CA VAL A 23 21.77 -16.10 9.83
C VAL A 23 20.82 -15.09 9.23
N VAL A 24 19.72 -14.89 9.96
CA VAL A 24 18.69 -13.90 9.70
C VAL A 24 19.28 -12.52 9.91
N PHE A 25 19.41 -11.72 8.86
CA PHE A 25 19.20 -10.26 8.90
C PHE A 25 18.82 -9.78 7.49
N SER A 26 17.62 -9.19 7.39
CA SER A 26 17.11 -8.39 6.27
C SER A 26 17.04 -9.03 4.88
N GLY A 27 15.88 -9.65 4.58
CA GLY A 27 15.12 -9.23 3.40
C GLY A 27 15.46 -9.79 2.02
N MET A 28 16.11 -10.95 1.88
CA MET A 28 16.20 -11.64 0.57
C MET A 28 16.11 -13.16 0.72
N THR A 29 15.31 -13.80 -0.13
CA THR A 29 15.24 -15.26 -0.28
C THR A 29 15.65 -15.63 -1.70
N PHE A 30 16.50 -16.65 -1.85
CA PHE A 30 16.99 -17.13 -3.14
C PHE A 30 16.24 -18.41 -3.54
N PHE A 31 15.95 -18.60 -4.82
CA PHE A 31 15.59 -19.92 -5.36
C PHE A 31 16.35 -20.19 -6.67
N MET A 32 16.87 -21.42 -6.81
CA MET A 32 17.41 -21.95 -8.06
C MET A 32 16.41 -22.94 -8.66
N LEU A 33 16.09 -22.78 -9.94
CA LEU A 33 15.60 -23.88 -10.77
C LEU A 33 16.71 -24.20 -11.78
N GLY A 34 17.49 -25.24 -11.49
CA GLY A 34 18.52 -25.74 -12.41
C GLY A 34 17.88 -26.40 -13.63
N ASN A 35 18.60 -26.39 -14.75
CA ASN A 35 18.18 -27.10 -15.96
C ASN A 35 17.86 -28.57 -15.64
N GLY A 36 16.63 -28.99 -15.96
CA GLY A 36 16.19 -30.38 -15.79
C GLY A 36 14.81 -30.59 -15.16
N PHE A 37 14.06 -29.53 -14.84
CA PHE A 37 12.66 -29.70 -14.43
C PHE A 37 11.79 -29.95 -15.66
N THR A 38 11.53 -31.21 -15.97
CA THR A 38 10.38 -31.59 -16.80
C THR A 38 9.11 -31.36 -16.01
N SER A 39 8.05 -30.89 -16.68
CA SER A 39 6.73 -30.54 -16.12
C SER A 39 6.06 -31.62 -15.24
N SER A 40 6.59 -32.84 -15.21
CA SER A 40 6.09 -33.96 -14.40
C SER A 40 6.43 -33.89 -12.89
N LEU A 41 7.27 -32.93 -12.45
CA LEU A 41 7.71 -32.83 -11.05
C LEU A 41 6.92 -31.82 -10.20
N LEU A 42 6.02 -31.05 -10.80
CA LEU A 42 5.14 -30.13 -10.08
C LEU A 42 3.70 -30.60 -10.27
N SER A 43 3.07 -31.11 -9.21
CA SER A 43 1.64 -31.35 -9.21
C SER A 43 0.89 -30.02 -9.28
N ASP A 44 -0.36 -30.00 -9.78
CA ASP A 44 -1.20 -28.79 -9.92
C ASP A 44 -1.22 -27.89 -8.65
N LYS A 45 -1.10 -28.48 -7.46
CA LYS A 45 -1.02 -27.75 -6.18
C LYS A 45 0.22 -26.85 -6.04
N ASN A 46 1.32 -27.17 -6.71
CA ASN A 46 2.55 -26.37 -6.68
C ASN A 46 2.46 -25.15 -7.62
N TYR A 47 1.59 -25.20 -8.63
CA TYR A 47 1.28 -24.05 -9.49
C TYR A 47 0.42 -23.02 -8.76
N GLU A 48 -0.61 -23.45 -8.02
CA GLU A 48 -1.38 -22.56 -7.13
C GLU A 48 -0.47 -21.84 -6.12
N MET A 49 0.52 -22.56 -5.56
CA MET A 49 1.42 -21.98 -4.56
C MET A 49 2.35 -20.91 -5.13
N LEU A 50 2.81 -21.04 -6.39
CA LEU A 50 3.64 -20.02 -7.06
C LEU A 50 2.80 -18.80 -7.48
N CYS A 51 1.58 -19.01 -7.97
CA CYS A 51 0.63 -17.93 -8.25
C CYS A 51 0.29 -17.14 -6.98
N ASN A 52 0.10 -17.81 -5.85
CA ASN A 52 -0.13 -17.17 -4.55
C ASN A 52 1.07 -16.39 -4.01
N THR A 53 2.26 -16.52 -4.62
CA THR A 53 3.47 -15.74 -4.27
C THR A 53 3.73 -14.58 -5.23
N GLY A 54 2.81 -14.29 -6.17
CA GLY A 54 2.87 -13.10 -7.02
C GLY A 54 3.68 -13.25 -8.32
N LEU A 55 4.02 -14.48 -8.73
CA LEU A 55 4.64 -14.79 -10.03
C LEU A 55 3.78 -15.83 -10.77
N CYS A 56 2.98 -15.37 -11.73
CA CYS A 56 2.15 -16.25 -12.56
C CYS A 56 2.84 -16.51 -13.91
N PHE A 57 2.98 -17.79 -14.28
CA PHE A 57 3.40 -18.24 -15.60
C PHE A 57 2.24 -19.02 -16.24
N ASP A 58 1.82 -18.63 -17.44
CA ASP A 58 0.82 -19.36 -18.22
C ASP A 58 1.53 -20.31 -19.22
N PRO A 59 1.52 -21.64 -18.97
CA PRO A 59 2.18 -22.61 -19.84
C PRO A 59 1.41 -22.86 -21.15
N SER A 60 0.19 -22.34 -21.30
CA SER A 60 -0.60 -22.51 -22.53
C SER A 60 -0.19 -21.55 -23.64
N SER A 61 0.58 -20.51 -23.32
CA SER A 61 0.93 -19.43 -24.25
C SER A 61 2.45 -19.23 -24.49
N ALA A 62 3.36 -19.88 -23.75
CA ALA A 62 4.80 -19.82 -23.99
C ALA A 62 5.59 -21.03 -23.45
N SER A 63 6.75 -21.34 -24.07
CA SER A 63 7.76 -22.25 -23.51
C SER A 63 8.48 -21.62 -22.33
N PHE A 64 8.85 -22.41 -21.31
CA PHE A 64 9.57 -21.94 -20.11
C PHE A 64 10.77 -21.04 -20.48
N PRO A 65 10.83 -19.79 -19.98
CA PRO A 65 11.99 -18.94 -20.22
C PRO A 65 13.17 -19.43 -19.36
N THR A 66 14.26 -19.83 -20.01
CA THR A 66 15.57 -19.99 -19.38
C THR A 66 16.22 -18.62 -19.24
N GLY A 67 16.21 -18.04 -18.04
CA GLY A 67 16.81 -16.73 -17.78
C GLY A 67 17.20 -16.54 -16.31
N ILE A 68 18.29 -15.79 -16.10
CA ILE A 68 18.79 -15.39 -14.79
C ILE A 68 18.11 -14.06 -14.40
N PHE A 69 17.57 -13.97 -13.19
CA PHE A 69 17.10 -12.69 -12.63
C PHE A 69 18.27 -11.96 -11.97
N ILE A 70 18.44 -10.68 -12.30
CA ILE A 70 19.23 -9.73 -11.51
C ILE A 70 18.38 -8.47 -11.40
N GLN A 71 18.07 -8.06 -10.17
CA GLN A 71 17.73 -6.67 -9.92
C GLN A 71 18.57 -6.21 -8.73
N GLN A 72 19.53 -5.33 -9.01
CA GLN A 72 20.34 -4.68 -7.99
C GLN A 72 19.94 -3.22 -7.86
N SER A 73 19.93 -2.75 -6.60
CA SER A 73 19.93 -1.35 -6.26
C SER A 73 21.20 -0.67 -6.78
N GLN A 74 21.01 0.40 -7.55
CA GLN A 74 21.94 1.50 -7.85
C GLN A 74 23.36 1.16 -8.34
N GLY A 75 23.66 1.62 -9.56
CA GLY A 75 25.01 1.77 -10.11
C GLY A 75 25.32 0.76 -11.22
N PHE A 76 24.92 1.05 -12.45
CA PHE A 76 25.49 0.39 -13.62
C PHE A 76 26.44 1.35 -14.33
N ASP A 77 27.72 0.98 -14.36
CA ASP A 77 28.66 1.46 -15.36
C ASP A 77 28.41 0.72 -16.69
N SER A 78 28.68 1.44 -17.76
CA SER A 78 28.17 1.28 -19.12
C SER A 78 28.81 0.16 -19.95
N GLN A 79 28.96 -1.04 -19.41
CA GLN A 79 29.39 -2.20 -20.20
C GLN A 79 28.74 -3.47 -19.68
N MET A 80 27.64 -3.87 -20.32
CA MET A 80 27.18 -5.26 -20.57
C MET A 80 25.77 -5.19 -21.19
N MET A 81 25.61 -4.47 -22.30
CA MET A 81 24.47 -4.68 -23.19
C MET A 81 24.87 -5.73 -24.21
N GLY A 82 24.34 -6.94 -24.04
CA GLY A 82 24.44 -7.98 -25.05
C GLY A 82 24.07 -9.34 -24.49
N THR A 83 22.78 -9.67 -24.47
CA THR A 83 22.21 -10.80 -25.24
C THR A 83 20.76 -11.07 -24.82
N ASN A 84 19.94 -11.30 -25.85
CA ASN A 84 18.53 -11.73 -25.88
C ASN A 84 17.46 -10.73 -25.40
N THR A 85 17.07 -9.89 -26.36
CA THR A 85 15.80 -9.18 -26.43
C THR A 85 14.67 -10.14 -26.84
N ASP A 86 14.24 -11.03 -25.95
CA ASP A 86 12.89 -11.57 -26.06
C ASP A 86 11.99 -10.72 -25.18
N SER A 87 10.92 -10.21 -25.78
CA SER A 87 10.10 -9.13 -25.24
C SER A 87 9.46 -9.52 -23.91
N PHE A 88 9.96 -8.96 -22.80
CA PHE A 88 9.36 -9.02 -21.47
C PHE A 88 8.08 -8.19 -21.35
N SER A 89 7.51 -7.70 -22.45
CA SER A 89 6.23 -6.97 -22.49
C SER A 89 5.04 -7.76 -21.96
N ALA A 90 5.17 -9.08 -21.82
CA ALA A 90 4.14 -9.95 -21.24
C ALA A 90 4.21 -10.07 -19.71
N PHE A 91 5.34 -9.72 -19.09
CA PHE A 91 5.50 -9.76 -17.63
C PHE A 91 5.24 -8.38 -17.04
N ARG A 92 4.24 -8.26 -16.17
CA ARG A 92 4.02 -7.07 -15.33
C ARG A 92 4.50 -7.37 -13.93
N ALA A 93 5.32 -6.48 -13.37
CA ALA A 93 5.62 -6.51 -11.95
C ALA A 93 4.34 -6.18 -11.17
N VAL A 94 3.77 -7.15 -10.45
CA VAL A 94 2.73 -6.90 -9.46
C VAL A 94 3.43 -6.72 -8.13
N LYS A 95 3.28 -5.53 -7.54
CA LYS A 95 3.87 -5.18 -6.24
C LYS A 95 3.23 -6.09 -5.17
N THR A 96 4.01 -7.00 -4.58
CA THR A 96 3.57 -7.84 -3.46
C THR A 96 3.80 -7.11 -2.15
N SER A 97 2.76 -6.43 -1.66
CA SER A 97 2.66 -6.01 -0.27
C SER A 97 1.19 -5.71 0.06
N VAL A 98 0.52 -6.73 0.61
CA VAL A 98 -0.89 -6.80 1.11
C VAL A 98 -1.97 -6.54 0.06
N SER A 99 -2.02 -7.37 -0.98
CA SER A 99 -3.13 -7.42 -1.95
C SER A 99 -4.01 -8.64 -1.68
N ASP A 100 -4.83 -8.60 -0.63
CA ASP A 100 -5.99 -9.47 -0.54
C ASP A 100 -7.18 -8.65 -0.09
N ILE A 101 -8.10 -8.41 -1.03
CA ILE A 101 -9.47 -8.04 -0.69
C ILE A 101 -10.01 -9.18 0.17
N GLN A 102 -10.47 -8.89 1.39
CA GLN A 102 -11.09 -9.91 2.23
C GLN A 102 -12.58 -9.96 1.93
N PHE A 103 -13.03 -11.03 1.29
CA PHE A 103 -14.43 -11.23 0.98
C PHE A 103 -15.17 -11.99 2.07
N THR A 104 -16.43 -11.59 2.27
CA THR A 104 -17.48 -12.42 2.86
C THR A 104 -18.62 -12.59 1.83
N GLU A 105 -19.72 -13.22 2.24
CA GLU A 105 -20.90 -13.39 1.37
C GLU A 105 -21.44 -12.03 0.87
N ASN A 106 -21.58 -11.06 1.78
CA ASN A 106 -22.23 -9.78 1.54
C ASN A 106 -21.33 -8.57 1.84
N SER A 107 -20.03 -8.79 2.04
CA SER A 107 -19.10 -7.71 2.28
C SER A 107 -17.71 -7.95 1.70
N ALA A 108 -16.95 -6.88 1.53
CA ALA A 108 -15.54 -6.92 1.18
C ALA A 108 -14.77 -5.89 1.99
N ILE A 109 -13.56 -6.23 2.43
CA ILE A 109 -12.62 -5.28 3.05
C ILE A 109 -11.44 -5.10 2.12
N LEU A 110 -11.22 -3.85 1.71
CA LEU A 110 -10.05 -3.42 0.96
C LEU A 110 -9.09 -2.72 1.91
N PHE A 111 -7.80 -2.84 1.67
CA PHE A 111 -6.76 -2.13 2.41
C PHE A 111 -6.25 -0.95 1.58
N SER A 112 -5.75 0.11 2.24
CA SER A 112 -5.20 1.25 1.52
C SER A 112 -4.09 0.82 0.56
N SER A 113 -4.21 1.25 -0.69
CA SER A 113 -3.18 1.05 -1.72
C SER A 113 -2.14 2.16 -1.70
N LYS A 114 -2.48 3.31 -1.09
CA LYS A 114 -1.60 4.43 -0.79
C LYS A 114 -2.13 5.23 0.40
N ASP A 115 -1.27 5.67 1.29
CA ASP A 115 -1.55 6.65 2.32
C ASP A 115 -0.35 7.56 2.63
N SER A 116 -0.63 8.79 3.03
CA SER A 116 0.38 9.77 3.41
C SER A 116 -0.26 10.81 4.30
N PHE A 117 0.53 11.71 4.88
CA PHE A 117 -0.01 12.91 5.47
C PHE A 117 0.86 14.11 5.11
N VAL A 118 0.22 15.25 4.93
CA VAL A 118 0.85 16.50 4.52
C VAL A 118 0.94 17.44 5.71
N ARG A 119 1.96 18.31 5.70
CA ARG A 119 2.35 19.10 6.87
C ARG A 119 2.54 20.55 6.50
N GLU A 120 1.66 21.42 6.97
CA GLU A 120 1.75 22.86 6.72
C GLU A 120 3.03 23.45 7.32
N GLY A 121 3.44 22.98 8.50
CA GLY A 121 4.66 23.46 9.15
C GLY A 121 5.96 23.00 8.47
N LEU A 122 5.90 21.99 7.59
CA LEU A 122 7.02 21.49 6.77
C LEU A 122 6.51 21.24 5.35
N GLN A 123 6.20 22.31 4.63
CA GLN A 123 5.37 22.23 3.42
C GLN A 123 5.90 21.32 2.30
N GLN A 124 7.21 21.08 2.28
CA GLN A 124 7.92 20.30 1.26
C GLN A 124 8.25 18.87 1.73
N SER A 125 7.85 18.45 2.94
CA SER A 125 8.09 17.09 3.41
C SER A 125 7.05 16.12 2.85
N ASN A 126 7.52 15.00 2.32
CA ASN A 126 6.70 13.86 1.93
C ASN A 126 6.69 12.79 3.04
N GLU A 127 5.54 12.19 3.35
CA GLU A 127 5.40 11.22 4.45
C GLU A 127 4.85 9.85 4.00
N GLY A 128 4.96 9.52 2.71
CA GLY A 128 4.36 8.32 2.11
C GLY A 128 4.98 6.97 2.51
N ALA A 129 6.04 6.97 3.32
CA ALA A 129 6.64 5.78 3.92
C ALA A 129 6.65 5.86 5.46
N SER A 130 5.89 6.79 6.05
CA SER A 130 5.77 6.93 7.49
C SER A 130 4.92 5.80 8.07
N GLU A 131 5.34 5.19 9.17
CA GLU A 131 4.52 4.20 9.90
C GLU A 131 3.32 4.85 10.63
N VAL A 132 3.26 6.18 10.66
CA VAL A 132 2.14 6.92 11.26
C VAL A 132 1.59 7.97 10.31
N LEU A 133 0.26 8.09 10.27
CA LEU A 133 -0.46 9.19 9.64
C LEU A 133 -0.92 10.15 10.72
N ARG A 134 -0.90 11.46 10.48
CA ARG A 134 -1.23 12.45 11.52
C ARG A 134 -2.32 13.41 11.07
N VAL A 135 -3.36 13.51 11.89
CA VAL A 135 -4.31 14.62 11.86
C VAL A 135 -3.98 15.57 13.01
N MET A 136 -3.80 16.85 12.70
CA MET A 136 -3.46 17.88 13.67
C MET A 136 -3.98 19.22 13.22
N GLY A 137 -4.46 20.01 14.18
CA GLY A 137 -4.83 21.41 14.01
C GLY A 137 -4.15 22.23 15.10
N SER A 138 -3.54 23.34 14.71
CA SER A 138 -3.05 24.36 15.64
C SER A 138 -2.67 25.66 14.92
N GLY A 139 -3.39 26.03 13.87
CA GLY A 139 -3.04 27.16 13.01
C GLY A 139 -1.97 26.78 11.99
N PRO A 140 -0.79 27.44 11.90
CA PRO A 140 0.16 27.31 10.79
C PRO A 140 0.96 25.99 10.74
N THR A 141 0.48 24.94 11.40
CA THR A 141 1.15 23.64 11.49
C THR A 141 0.14 22.51 11.34
N ASN A 142 -0.88 22.70 10.49
CA ASN A 142 -1.88 21.69 10.25
C ASN A 142 -1.28 20.45 9.60
N ASN A 143 -1.84 19.29 9.97
CA ASN A 143 -1.56 18.05 9.30
C ASN A 143 -2.85 17.39 8.85
N ARG A 144 -2.88 16.98 7.59
CA ARG A 144 -4.02 16.30 6.96
C ARG A 144 -3.55 14.96 6.43
N VAL A 145 -4.37 13.93 6.63
CA VAL A 145 -4.10 12.57 6.15
C VAL A 145 -4.75 12.39 4.79
N LEU A 146 -4.06 11.71 3.89
CA LEU A 146 -4.54 11.31 2.57
C LEU A 146 -4.55 9.78 2.51
N VAL A 147 -5.65 9.20 2.05
CA VAL A 147 -5.79 7.75 1.91
C VAL A 147 -6.45 7.42 0.59
N GLY A 148 -5.91 6.44 -0.12
CA GLY A 148 -6.40 5.97 -1.42
C GLY A 148 -6.45 4.45 -1.47
N PHE A 149 -7.36 3.95 -2.30
CA PHE A 149 -7.60 2.53 -2.51
C PHE A 149 -7.46 2.22 -3.99
N ASP A 150 -7.17 0.96 -4.31
CA ASP A 150 -7.01 0.52 -5.68
C ASP A 150 -8.38 0.44 -6.37
N GLU A 151 -8.55 1.22 -7.45
CA GLU A 151 -9.81 1.26 -8.22
C GLU A 151 -10.16 -0.08 -8.88
N ALA A 152 -9.16 -0.87 -9.29
CA ALA A 152 -9.42 -2.21 -9.85
C ALA A 152 -9.88 -3.18 -8.76
N GLN A 153 -9.37 -3.06 -7.53
CA GLN A 153 -9.87 -3.82 -6.37
C GLN A 153 -11.29 -3.40 -6.00
N LEU A 154 -11.59 -2.10 -6.02
CA LEU A 154 -12.96 -1.57 -5.83
C LEU A 154 -13.93 -2.16 -6.85
N GLY A 155 -13.57 -2.10 -8.14
CA GLY A 155 -14.37 -2.68 -9.22
C GLY A 155 -14.53 -4.19 -9.09
N THR A 156 -13.49 -4.91 -8.65
CA THR A 156 -13.56 -6.36 -8.41
C THR A 156 -14.47 -6.70 -7.22
N ALA A 157 -14.43 -5.90 -6.15
CA ALA A 157 -15.23 -6.12 -4.96
C ALA A 157 -16.74 -5.92 -5.21
N LEU A 158 -17.05 -4.91 -6.01
CA LEU A 158 -18.43 -4.52 -6.33
C LEU A 158 -19.00 -5.32 -7.49
N GLY A 159 -18.25 -5.54 -8.58
CA GLY A 159 -18.70 -6.33 -9.72
C GLY A 159 -20.11 -5.93 -10.20
N ASP A 160 -21.03 -6.90 -10.25
CA ASP A 160 -22.44 -6.68 -10.58
C ASP A 160 -23.35 -6.48 -9.34
N LYS A 161 -22.78 -6.34 -8.15
CA LYS A 161 -23.52 -6.23 -6.88
C LYS A 161 -23.99 -4.80 -6.63
N THR A 162 -25.04 -4.66 -5.83
CA THR A 162 -25.54 -3.34 -5.42
C THR A 162 -24.90 -2.92 -4.11
N LEU A 163 -24.21 -1.79 -4.08
CA LEU A 163 -23.62 -1.24 -2.85
C LEU A 163 -24.73 -0.80 -1.88
N ASP A 164 -24.71 -1.34 -0.66
CA ASP A 164 -25.59 -0.90 0.44
C ASP A 164 -24.90 0.12 1.34
N SER A 165 -23.62 -0.10 1.67
CA SER A 165 -22.83 0.83 2.47
C SER A 165 -21.33 0.70 2.23
N ALA A 166 -20.61 1.80 2.42
CA ALA A 166 -19.15 1.83 2.44
C ALA A 166 -18.64 2.62 3.65
N LYS A 167 -17.75 2.01 4.43
CA LYS A 167 -17.14 2.61 5.62
C LYS A 167 -15.63 2.69 5.47
N LEU A 168 -15.09 3.90 5.59
CA LEU A 168 -13.65 4.13 5.71
C LEU A 168 -13.27 3.99 7.19
N LYS A 169 -12.45 2.97 7.51
CA LYS A 169 -12.05 2.63 8.86
C LYS A 169 -10.59 2.93 9.07
N ILE A 170 -10.31 3.64 10.15
CA ILE A 170 -8.96 4.12 10.48
C ILE A 170 -8.66 3.80 11.94
N PHE A 171 -7.47 3.26 12.22
CA PHE A 171 -7.09 2.94 13.59
C PHE A 171 -6.27 4.05 14.23
N VAL A 172 -6.76 4.58 15.35
CA VAL A 172 -6.06 5.61 16.12
C VAL A 172 -5.07 4.94 17.07
N VAL A 173 -3.77 5.12 16.81
CA VAL A 173 -2.68 4.57 17.62
C VAL A 173 -2.58 5.32 18.94
N ASP A 174 -2.51 6.65 18.87
CA ASP A 174 -2.44 7.53 20.04
C ASP A 174 -3.07 8.90 19.77
N ASN A 175 -3.30 9.65 20.85
CA ASN A 175 -3.67 11.05 20.79
C ASN A 175 -2.90 11.86 21.85
N ASP A 176 -2.83 13.18 21.69
CA ASP A 176 -2.06 14.07 22.58
C ASP A 176 -2.82 14.56 23.84
N GLY A 177 -4.05 14.10 24.05
CA GLY A 177 -4.90 14.45 25.20
C GLY A 177 -5.49 15.85 25.16
N ARG A 178 -5.41 16.55 24.02
CA ARG A 178 -5.85 17.95 23.88
C ARG A 178 -7.14 18.14 23.09
N TRP A 179 -8.02 17.14 23.10
CA TRP A 179 -9.30 17.15 22.38
C TRP A 179 -10.45 17.82 23.14
N GLN A 180 -10.19 18.42 24.31
CA GLN A 180 -11.19 19.11 25.15
C GLN A 180 -12.39 18.17 25.46
N GLU A 181 -13.63 18.67 25.35
CA GLU A 181 -14.86 17.86 25.47
C GLU A 181 -15.15 16.99 24.24
N GLY A 182 -14.32 17.08 23.20
CA GLY A 182 -14.48 16.42 21.92
C GLY A 182 -14.41 17.43 20.78
N GLN A 183 -13.78 17.05 19.67
CA GLN A 183 -13.74 17.88 18.45
C GLN A 183 -13.94 17.04 17.20
N SER A 184 -14.47 17.67 16.17
CA SER A 184 -14.79 17.01 14.92
C SER A 184 -13.57 16.81 14.02
N VAL A 185 -13.42 15.59 13.53
CA VAL A 185 -12.58 15.23 12.40
C VAL A 185 -13.50 14.87 11.23
N THR A 186 -13.19 15.40 10.06
CA THR A 186 -13.97 15.24 8.83
C THR A 186 -13.19 14.46 7.79
N VAL A 187 -13.94 13.75 6.95
CA VAL A 187 -13.43 13.19 5.70
C VAL A 187 -14.08 13.90 4.51
N ARG A 188 -13.30 14.12 3.44
CA ARG A 188 -13.73 14.75 2.18
C ARG A 188 -13.09 14.05 1.00
N SER A 189 -13.82 13.89 -0.09
CA SER A 189 -13.30 13.34 -1.35
C SER A 189 -12.27 14.26 -1.99
N LEU A 190 -11.14 13.71 -2.39
CA LEU A 190 -10.13 14.41 -3.19
C LEU A 190 -10.62 14.59 -4.62
N THR A 191 -10.32 15.74 -5.22
CA THR A 191 -10.75 16.11 -6.58
C THR A 191 -9.65 15.96 -7.62
N GLU A 192 -8.43 15.66 -7.19
CA GLU A 192 -7.27 15.50 -8.05
C GLU A 192 -6.41 14.29 -7.63
N PRO A 193 -5.70 13.65 -8.58
CA PRO A 193 -4.79 12.57 -8.25
C PRO A 193 -3.59 13.09 -7.47
N TRP A 194 -2.96 12.18 -6.72
CA TRP A 194 -1.76 12.45 -5.93
C TRP A 194 -0.86 11.23 -5.90
N GLN A 195 0.45 11.47 -5.78
CA GLN A 195 1.48 10.44 -5.71
C GLN A 195 2.00 10.32 -4.27
N GLU A 196 1.87 9.15 -3.67
CA GLU A 196 2.22 8.91 -2.26
C GLU A 196 3.65 9.31 -1.87
N GLY A 197 4.62 8.99 -2.72
CA GLY A 197 6.04 9.16 -2.43
C GLY A 197 6.61 8.06 -1.54
N VAL A 198 7.84 8.28 -1.05
CA VAL A 198 8.60 7.30 -0.25
C VAL A 198 9.30 7.94 0.96
N GLY A 199 8.87 9.13 1.34
CA GLY A 199 9.42 9.91 2.43
C GLY A 199 8.92 9.47 3.81
N SER A 200 9.80 9.54 4.81
CA SER A 200 9.44 9.33 6.21
C SER A 200 10.21 10.33 7.07
N ASN A 201 9.55 11.45 7.36
CA ASN A 201 10.10 12.63 8.04
C ASN A 201 9.48 12.81 9.45
N ALA A 202 8.53 11.95 9.82
CA ALA A 202 8.00 11.83 11.17
C ALA A 202 8.61 10.65 11.94
N PRO A 203 8.64 10.71 13.29
CA PRO A 203 8.28 11.87 14.10
C PRO A 203 9.40 12.94 14.17
N PHE A 204 10.59 12.68 13.61
CA PHE A 204 11.75 13.57 13.71
C PHE A 204 12.09 14.25 12.38
N ALA A 205 12.03 15.59 12.37
CA ALA A 205 12.15 16.47 11.20
C ALA A 205 13.55 16.60 10.59
N ASN A 206 14.56 15.86 11.07
CA ASN A 206 15.96 16.11 10.74
C ASN A 206 16.42 15.50 9.41
N PHE A 207 15.53 14.82 8.68
CA PHE A 207 15.81 14.39 7.31
C PHE A 207 14.65 14.79 6.42
N VAL A 208 14.65 16.03 5.87
CA VAL A 208 13.81 16.38 4.73
C VAL A 208 14.27 15.54 3.56
N GLY A 209 13.68 14.35 3.41
CA GLY A 209 13.98 13.49 2.29
C GLY A 209 13.67 14.26 1.01
N THR A 210 14.62 14.34 0.07
CA THR A 210 14.36 14.82 -1.31
C THR A 210 13.51 13.83 -2.11
N GLN A 211 12.73 13.01 -1.40
CA GLN A 211 11.98 11.88 -1.90
C GLN A 211 10.65 12.42 -2.41
N LYS A 212 10.49 12.31 -3.72
CA LYS A 212 9.38 12.87 -4.47
C LYS A 212 8.05 12.24 -4.07
N GLY A 213 6.97 13.02 -4.10
CA GLY A 213 5.61 12.61 -3.76
C GLY A 213 4.80 13.78 -3.24
N VAL A 214 3.63 13.48 -2.66
CA VAL A 214 2.68 14.46 -2.13
C VAL A 214 3.29 15.18 -0.92
N THR A 215 3.12 16.50 -0.91
CA THR A 215 3.55 17.40 0.16
C THR A 215 2.41 18.35 0.50
N TRP A 216 2.61 19.33 1.38
CA TRP A 216 1.60 20.38 1.56
C TRP A 216 1.45 21.22 0.30
N ASP A 217 2.55 21.53 -0.39
CA ASP A 217 2.51 22.42 -1.55
C ASP A 217 2.10 21.70 -2.84
N CYS A 218 2.34 20.38 -2.94
CA CYS A 218 2.18 19.66 -4.20
C CYS A 218 1.49 18.31 -4.06
N SER A 219 0.64 17.95 -5.02
CA SER A 219 -0.01 16.63 -5.11
C SER A 219 0.94 15.55 -5.63
N ASP A 220 1.94 15.95 -6.43
CA ASP A 220 3.05 15.13 -6.91
C ASP A 220 4.32 15.98 -7.13
N GLU A 221 5.32 15.48 -7.87
CA GLU A 221 6.58 16.20 -8.14
C GLU A 221 6.46 17.43 -9.06
N ASN A 222 5.38 17.55 -9.83
CA ASN A 222 5.20 18.56 -10.86
C ASN A 222 3.91 19.40 -10.67
N ALA A 223 2.95 18.92 -9.89
CA ALA A 223 1.66 19.56 -9.67
C ALA A 223 1.59 20.24 -8.29
N CYS A 224 1.98 21.52 -8.25
CA CYS A 224 2.02 22.34 -7.03
C CYS A 224 1.04 23.52 -7.03
N GLU A 225 0.22 23.65 -8.07
CA GLU A 225 -0.73 24.75 -8.18
C GLU A 225 -2.02 24.41 -7.45
N ASN A 226 -2.41 25.24 -6.47
CA ASN A 226 -3.67 25.14 -5.72
C ASN A 226 -3.88 23.86 -4.89
N TRP A 227 -2.82 23.09 -4.59
CA TRP A 227 -2.95 21.89 -3.75
C TRP A 227 -3.21 22.23 -2.27
N ASP A 228 -2.39 23.08 -1.64
CA ASP A 228 -2.53 23.59 -0.26
C ASP A 228 -2.98 22.53 0.77
N GLY A 229 -2.26 21.41 0.80
CA GLY A 229 -2.53 20.27 1.68
C GLY A 229 -3.66 19.36 1.22
N GLY A 230 -4.18 19.54 0.00
CA GLY A 230 -5.19 18.72 -0.65
C GLY A 230 -6.18 19.54 -1.49
N SER A 231 -6.39 19.12 -2.74
CA SER A 231 -7.53 19.56 -3.56
C SER A 231 -8.71 18.62 -3.31
N PHE A 232 -9.78 19.12 -2.67
CA PHE A 232 -10.91 18.30 -2.23
C PHE A 232 -12.26 19.03 -2.31
N MET A 233 -13.33 18.24 -2.26
CA MET A 233 -14.70 18.72 -2.29
C MET A 233 -15.02 19.64 -1.09
N ALA A 234 -15.68 20.75 -1.36
CA ALA A 234 -16.17 21.68 -0.33
C ALA A 234 -17.25 21.04 0.57
N THR A 235 -17.99 20.06 0.05
CA THR A 235 -18.96 19.26 0.82
C THR A 235 -18.22 18.22 1.65
N VAL A 236 -18.52 18.19 2.95
CA VAL A 236 -18.05 17.15 3.87
C VAL A 236 -18.77 15.84 3.54
N THR A 237 -17.99 14.76 3.38
CA THR A 237 -18.52 13.41 3.21
C THR A 237 -19.13 12.93 4.53
N ASP A 238 -18.34 12.93 5.60
CA ASP A 238 -18.77 12.53 6.94
C ASP A 238 -17.90 13.17 8.04
N THR A 239 -18.36 13.09 9.29
CA THR A 239 -17.72 13.67 10.47
C THR A 239 -17.79 12.73 11.66
N VAL A 240 -16.67 12.60 12.38
CA VAL A 240 -16.58 11.85 13.64
C VAL A 240 -16.09 12.79 14.75
N VAL A 241 -16.66 12.66 15.95
CA VAL A 241 -16.19 13.39 17.13
C VAL A 241 -15.08 12.57 17.81
N ILE A 242 -13.92 13.20 18.00
CA ILE A 242 -12.75 12.62 18.65
C ILE A 242 -12.61 13.19 20.06
N SER A 243 -12.48 12.30 21.04
CA SER A 243 -12.27 12.59 22.46
C SER A 243 -10.91 12.03 22.94
N ASN A 244 -10.52 12.38 24.17
CA ASN A 244 -9.23 11.97 24.74
C ASN A 244 -9.11 10.44 24.98
N ASP A 245 -10.22 9.68 24.97
CA ASP A 245 -10.24 8.24 25.19
C ASP A 245 -10.20 7.41 23.89
N ILE A 246 -9.89 8.03 22.74
CA ILE A 246 -9.93 7.36 21.44
C ILE A 246 -8.72 6.46 21.14
N SER A 247 -7.63 6.55 21.90
CA SER A 247 -6.40 5.80 21.62
C SER A 247 -6.64 4.28 21.62
N GLY A 248 -6.08 3.59 20.64
CA GLY A 248 -6.22 2.14 20.47
C GLY A 248 -7.57 1.69 19.92
N LYS A 249 -8.34 2.58 19.28
CA LYS A 249 -9.67 2.29 18.73
C LYS A 249 -9.75 2.59 17.23
N TRP A 250 -10.65 1.89 16.56
CA TRP A 250 -11.08 2.23 15.21
C TRP A 250 -12.07 3.40 15.23
N ILE A 251 -11.90 4.32 14.29
CA ILE A 251 -12.91 5.31 13.91
C ILE A 251 -13.39 4.98 12.49
N GLU A 252 -14.64 5.33 12.20
CA GLU A 252 -15.31 4.95 10.97
C GLU A 252 -16.02 6.17 10.37
N PHE A 253 -15.83 6.38 9.07
CA PHE A 253 -16.54 7.39 8.30
C PHE A 253 -17.44 6.73 7.25
N ASP A 254 -18.66 7.24 7.09
CA ASP A 254 -19.56 6.83 6.02
C ASP A 254 -19.18 7.48 4.69
N VAL A 255 -18.60 6.68 3.79
CA VAL A 255 -18.19 7.13 2.45
C VAL A 255 -19.10 6.56 1.35
N THR A 256 -20.28 6.03 1.72
CA THR A 256 -21.20 5.35 0.79
C THR A 256 -21.54 6.22 -0.43
N LYS A 257 -21.82 7.51 -0.20
CA LYS A 257 -22.16 8.45 -1.27
C LYS A 257 -21.00 8.68 -2.25
N ASP A 258 -19.77 8.68 -1.76
CA ASP A 258 -18.60 8.88 -2.60
C ASP A 258 -18.34 7.66 -3.48
N ILE A 259 -18.49 6.45 -2.93
CA ILE A 259 -18.38 5.22 -3.71
C ILE A 259 -19.51 5.11 -4.73
N MET A 260 -20.74 5.48 -4.38
CA MET A 260 -21.84 5.56 -5.36
C MET A 260 -21.54 6.55 -6.48
N ALA A 261 -21.04 7.75 -6.15
CA ALA A 261 -20.64 8.74 -7.14
C ALA A 261 -19.51 8.22 -8.05
N TYR A 262 -18.60 7.41 -7.50
CA TYR A 262 -17.57 6.72 -8.28
C TYR A 262 -18.15 5.70 -9.25
N LEU A 263 -19.11 4.88 -8.81
CA LEU A 263 -19.83 3.94 -9.67
C LEU A 263 -20.62 4.65 -10.77
N ASP A 264 -21.08 5.88 -10.53
CA ASP A 264 -21.74 6.75 -11.51
C ASP A 264 -20.76 7.46 -12.47
N GLY A 265 -19.45 7.20 -12.34
CA GLY A 265 -18.40 7.68 -13.25
C GLY A 265 -17.57 8.86 -12.75
N THR A 266 -17.73 9.28 -11.49
CA THR A 266 -16.83 10.27 -10.88
C THR A 266 -15.49 9.61 -10.56
N PRO A 267 -14.33 10.20 -10.89
CA PRO A 267 -13.04 9.62 -10.49
C PRO A 267 -12.90 9.48 -8.95
N ASN A 268 -12.23 8.43 -8.48
CA ASN A 268 -11.95 8.23 -7.05
C ASN A 268 -10.46 8.42 -6.75
N TYR A 269 -10.09 9.61 -6.30
CA TYR A 269 -8.71 9.90 -5.92
C TYR A 269 -8.40 9.62 -4.43
N GLY A 270 -9.36 9.05 -3.71
CA GLY A 270 -9.30 8.83 -2.27
C GLY A 270 -9.84 10.02 -1.48
N TRP A 271 -9.46 10.08 -0.20
CA TRP A 271 -9.98 11.06 0.73
C TRP A 271 -8.88 11.80 1.48
N VAL A 272 -9.21 13.03 1.88
CA VAL A 272 -8.50 13.77 2.92
C VAL A 272 -9.24 13.64 4.25
N ILE A 273 -8.49 13.40 5.32
CA ILE A 273 -8.98 13.41 6.70
C ILE A 273 -8.28 14.56 7.43
N MET A 274 -9.10 15.44 7.99
CA MET A 274 -8.64 16.69 8.61
C MET A 274 -9.57 17.08 9.76
N LYS A 275 -9.12 17.98 10.64
CA LYS A 275 -10.03 18.55 11.62
C LYS A 275 -11.03 19.47 10.93
N SER A 276 -12.25 19.53 11.46
CA SER A 276 -13.23 20.52 11.01
C SER A 276 -12.82 21.95 11.38
N ASP A 277 -12.15 22.09 12.52
CA ASP A 277 -11.54 23.32 13.00
C ASP A 277 -10.03 23.09 13.14
N GLU A 278 -9.28 23.51 12.13
CA GLU A 278 -7.82 23.39 12.05
C GLU A 278 -7.08 24.38 12.97
N ASP A 279 -7.77 25.38 13.53
CA ASP A 279 -7.19 26.28 14.54
C ASP A 279 -7.24 25.70 15.96
N SER A 280 -8.10 24.71 16.19
CA SER A 280 -8.26 24.07 17.50
C SER A 280 -7.15 23.08 17.84
N SER A 281 -6.68 23.05 19.09
CA SER A 281 -5.67 22.09 19.56
C SER A 281 -6.16 20.64 19.46
N GLY A 282 -5.25 19.70 19.29
CA GLY A 282 -5.55 18.26 19.34
C GLY A 282 -4.88 17.54 18.19
N ARG A 283 -4.29 16.38 18.50
CA ARG A 283 -3.58 15.55 17.54
C ARG A 283 -3.93 14.09 17.75
N ILE A 284 -4.12 13.37 16.65
CA ILE A 284 -4.16 11.91 16.61
C ILE A 284 -3.06 11.40 15.68
N ASN A 285 -2.43 10.30 16.07
CA ASN A 285 -1.63 9.48 15.18
C ASN A 285 -2.45 8.23 14.82
N ILE A 286 -2.42 7.90 13.54
CA ILE A 286 -3.16 6.83 12.90
C ILE A 286 -2.16 5.82 12.37
N ALA A 287 -2.51 4.53 12.37
CA ALA A 287 -1.67 3.50 11.75
C ALA A 287 -1.66 3.69 10.23
N ALA A 288 -0.46 3.75 9.64
CA ALA A 288 -0.26 3.79 8.19
C ALA A 288 -0.22 2.37 7.59
N ARG A 289 -0.26 2.24 6.27
CA ARG A 289 -0.09 0.95 5.58
C ARG A 289 1.23 0.27 5.94
N GLU A 290 2.28 1.04 6.18
CA GLU A 290 3.64 0.58 6.47
C GLU A 290 3.73 -0.20 7.78
N THR A 291 2.78 -0.01 8.70
CA THR A 291 2.71 -0.74 9.98
C THR A 291 2.36 -2.22 9.83
N GLN A 292 1.84 -2.63 8.66
CA GLN A 292 1.35 -3.99 8.35
C GLN A 292 0.24 -4.52 9.26
N SER A 293 -0.25 -3.72 10.22
CA SER A 293 -1.30 -4.09 11.17
C SER A 293 -2.17 -2.87 11.46
N ASN A 294 -3.49 -3.07 11.52
CA ASN A 294 -4.44 -1.96 11.64
C ASN A 294 -4.33 -0.92 10.50
N ILE A 295 -3.92 -1.38 9.31
CA ILE A 295 -3.86 -0.62 8.06
C ILE A 295 -5.23 0.02 7.78
N PRO A 296 -5.32 1.26 7.25
CA PRO A 296 -6.58 1.85 6.79
C PRO A 296 -7.39 0.90 5.90
N GLN A 297 -8.69 0.82 6.17
CA GLN A 297 -9.58 -0.15 5.50
C GLN A 297 -10.78 0.54 4.89
N LEU A 298 -11.25 0.00 3.78
CA LEU A 298 -12.54 0.33 3.20
C LEU A 298 -13.42 -0.92 3.25
N GLU A 299 -14.40 -0.88 4.14
CA GLU A 299 -15.37 -1.95 4.34
C GLU A 299 -16.62 -1.66 3.49
N LEU A 300 -16.90 -2.56 2.54
CA LEU A 300 -18.04 -2.49 1.63
C LEU A 300 -19.07 -3.53 2.03
N THR A 301 -20.35 -3.17 2.05
CA THR A 301 -21.47 -4.11 2.19
C THR A 301 -22.37 -4.00 0.96
N PHE A 302 -22.83 -5.13 0.43
CA PHE A 302 -23.59 -5.18 -0.80
C PHE A 302 -24.65 -6.30 -0.79
N THR A 303 -25.63 -6.17 -1.68
CA THR A 303 -26.68 -7.16 -2.00
C THR A 303 -26.66 -7.59 -3.46
#